data_AF-A0A1W0W0G4-F1
#
_entry.id   AF-A0A1W0W0G4-F1
#
_cell.length_a   1.000
_cell.length_b   1.000
_cell.length_c   1.000
_cell.angle_alpha   90.00
_cell.angle_beta   90.00
_cell.angle_gamma   90.00
#
_symmetry.space_group_name_H-M   'P 1'
#
loop_
_entity.id
_entity.type
_entity.pdbx_description
1 polymer ?
#
loop_
_entity_poly.entity_id
_entity_poly.type
_entity_poly.pdbx_seq_one_letter_code
_entity_poly.pdbx_strand_id
1 'polypeptide(L)'
;MSSRRGATTGAEGRLVRRVDAEVLRWREENLTAVARRPPDPPMTQIWIKPDSEGYTKCIERPKNRYRTNSTTTGYIIAEANGGLNQMRLGISDMVAVAKLMNATLVIPTLDHKSFWTDPSDFKDIFDVQHFKETLEDDIMIVDSLPPDFKRLKPYIRAPKSWARASYYRAFTRTLKKAKVVKFTHTDSRIVNNGLPPSIQRLRCRANYEALRYNQEIEELGNTLVDRLRNGSNHYIALHLRYEKDMLSFTGCSHNLTYQEAEELREMRLKVQHWKEKEINSKERRLQGGCPMTPREAALFLKAMGYPSTTKIYIVSVQGHRRYEGFRKTINPDRHKLVELIDKLDEGTIDWTEFASEVKMHHENRIGGPRQRLSGRSPRHEEYFYANPLPGCLCKRNTQDQVA
;
A
#
# COMPACT_ATOMS: atom_id res chain seq x y z
N MET A 1 -28.57 58.69 -37.78
CA MET A 1 -28.68 57.28 -38.21
C MET A 1 -27.55 56.49 -37.54
N SER A 2 -27.85 55.92 -36.35
CA SER A 2 -27.88 54.46 -36.06
C SER A 2 -26.50 53.79 -36.21
N SER A 3 -25.75 53.49 -35.14
CA SER A 3 -25.80 52.27 -34.28
C SER A 3 -24.38 51.66 -34.30
N ARG A 4 -23.73 51.12 -33.25
CA ARG A 4 -24.07 50.71 -31.88
C ARG A 4 -22.76 50.62 -31.06
N ARG A 5 -22.95 50.69 -29.75
CA ARG A 5 -22.00 50.61 -28.62
C ARG A 5 -21.09 49.37 -28.64
N GLY A 6 -19.80 49.57 -28.38
CA GLY A 6 -18.92 48.55 -27.82
C GLY A 6 -18.78 48.79 -26.31
N ALA A 7 -19.14 47.79 -25.51
CA ALA A 7 -18.85 47.76 -24.08
C ALA A 7 -18.26 46.38 -23.75
N THR A 8 -17.08 46.43 -23.16
CA THR A 8 -16.25 45.35 -22.64
C THR A 8 -16.94 44.65 -21.46
N THR A 9 -16.94 43.32 -21.43
CA THR A 9 -17.07 42.54 -20.17
C THR A 9 -16.19 41.30 -20.26
N GLY A 10 -15.44 41.06 -19.19
CA GLY A 10 -14.45 39.99 -19.07
C GLY A 10 -15.10 38.60 -18.96
N ALA A 11 -14.38 37.60 -19.46
CA ALA A 11 -14.72 36.20 -19.24
C ALA A 11 -13.87 35.68 -18.07
N GLU A 12 -14.44 35.75 -16.86
CA GLU A 12 -13.99 34.99 -15.69
C GLU A 12 -14.33 33.50 -15.83
N GLY A 13 -13.59 32.70 -15.07
CA GLY A 13 -13.54 31.24 -15.13
C GLY A 13 -14.89 30.54 -15.03
N ARG A 14 -15.05 29.51 -15.87
CA ARG A 14 -16.18 28.59 -15.84
C ARG A 14 -16.06 27.70 -14.59
N LEU A 15 -16.80 28.07 -13.56
CA LEU A 15 -17.05 27.30 -12.34
C LEU A 15 -17.55 25.89 -12.69
N VAL A 16 -16.98 24.88 -12.05
CA VAL A 16 -17.44 23.49 -12.06
C VAL A 16 -18.92 23.47 -11.65
N ARG A 17 -19.78 22.91 -12.50
CA ARG A 17 -21.21 22.73 -12.22
C ARG A 17 -21.33 21.89 -10.93
N ARG A 18 -22.00 22.45 -9.92
CA ARG A 18 -22.58 21.69 -8.81
C ARG A 18 -23.40 20.56 -9.43
N VAL A 19 -23.03 19.32 -9.12
CA VAL A 19 -23.86 18.16 -9.42
C VAL A 19 -25.14 18.32 -8.61
N ASP A 20 -26.29 18.27 -9.27
CA ASP A 20 -27.59 18.47 -8.66
C ASP A 20 -27.80 17.50 -7.49
N ALA A 21 -28.09 18.06 -6.32
CA ALA A 21 -28.40 17.35 -5.09
C ALA A 21 -29.70 16.50 -5.17
N GLU A 22 -30.40 16.50 -6.31
CA GLU A 22 -31.59 15.69 -6.55
C GLU A 22 -31.28 14.21 -6.87
N VAL A 23 -30.12 13.91 -7.48
CA VAL A 23 -29.77 12.52 -7.88
C VAL A 23 -29.39 11.67 -6.67
N LEU A 24 -28.91 12.31 -5.61
CA LEU A 24 -28.59 11.71 -4.33
C LEU A 24 -29.65 12.19 -3.33
N ARG A 25 -30.70 11.40 -3.04
CA ARG A 25 -31.75 11.72 -2.05
C ARG A 25 -31.21 11.87 -0.62
N TRP A 26 -30.36 12.86 -0.38
CA TRP A 26 -29.84 13.27 0.91
C TRP A 26 -30.37 14.69 1.15
N ARG A 27 -31.60 14.78 1.68
CA ARG A 27 -32.12 16.04 2.21
C ARG A 27 -31.30 16.43 3.44
N GLU A 28 -31.07 17.73 3.66
CA GLU A 28 -30.40 18.28 4.86
C GLU A 28 -31.00 17.77 6.19
N GLU A 29 -32.28 17.39 6.19
CA GLU A 29 -32.98 16.72 7.28
C GLU A 29 -32.33 15.38 7.70
N ASN A 30 -31.71 14.64 6.77
CA ASN A 30 -31.05 13.37 7.08
C ASN A 30 -29.74 13.57 7.84
N LEU A 31 -29.01 14.66 7.59
CA LEU A 31 -27.77 14.98 8.32
C LEU A 31 -28.08 15.39 9.77
N THR A 32 -29.16 16.15 9.98
CA THR A 32 -29.63 16.54 11.31
C THR A 32 -30.28 15.39 12.08
N ALA A 33 -30.95 14.45 11.41
CA ALA A 33 -31.47 13.23 12.04
C ALA A 33 -30.37 12.27 12.51
N VAL A 34 -29.27 12.12 11.76
CA VAL A 34 -28.10 11.33 12.18
C VAL A 34 -27.41 11.96 13.40
N ALA A 35 -27.35 13.30 13.47
CA ALA A 35 -26.81 14.02 14.63
C ALA A 35 -27.68 13.91 15.90
N ARG A 36 -28.96 13.55 15.77
CA ARG A 36 -29.92 13.42 16.87
C ARG A 36 -30.06 12.01 17.44
N ARG A 37 -29.43 10.99 16.82
CA ARG A 37 -29.48 9.63 17.37
C ARG A 37 -28.65 9.55 18.66
N PRO A 38 -29.18 8.94 19.74
CA PRO A 38 -28.37 8.66 20.91
C PRO A 38 -27.16 7.82 20.47
N PRO A 39 -25.95 8.14 20.97
CA PRO A 39 -24.75 7.39 20.59
C PRO A 39 -24.91 5.93 20.98
N ASP A 40 -24.59 5.03 20.05
CA ASP A 40 -24.55 3.60 20.34
C ASP A 40 -23.66 3.34 21.56
N PRO A 41 -24.03 2.39 22.45
CA PRO A 41 -23.23 2.10 23.64
C PRO A 41 -21.80 1.72 23.25
N PRO A 42 -20.79 2.19 24.01
CA PRO A 42 -19.38 2.00 23.64
C PRO A 42 -19.01 0.51 23.68
N MET A 43 -18.91 -0.10 22.51
CA MET A 43 -18.35 -1.45 22.37
C MET A 43 -16.82 -1.37 22.40
N THR A 44 -16.22 -1.59 23.58
CA THR A 44 -14.75 -1.57 23.73
C THR A 44 -14.07 -2.73 23.00
N GLN A 45 -14.74 -3.88 22.88
CA GLN A 45 -14.21 -5.08 22.24
C GLN A 45 -13.85 -4.90 20.75
N ILE A 46 -14.58 -4.05 20.02
CA ILE A 46 -14.30 -3.79 18.59
C ILE A 46 -12.98 -3.03 18.36
N TRP A 47 -12.35 -2.51 19.42
CA TRP A 47 -11.08 -1.78 19.35
C TRP A 47 -9.87 -2.58 19.88
N ILE A 48 -10.12 -3.71 20.55
CA ILE A 48 -9.06 -4.56 21.11
C ILE A 48 -8.12 -5.05 19.99
N LYS A 49 -6.81 -4.93 20.24
CA LYS A 49 -5.76 -5.45 19.36
C LYS A 49 -5.77 -6.99 19.42
N PRO A 50 -5.61 -7.69 18.29
CA PRO A 50 -5.46 -9.14 18.30
C PRO A 50 -4.21 -9.55 19.09
N ASP A 51 -4.23 -10.78 19.61
CA ASP A 51 -3.04 -11.37 20.22
C ASP A 51 -1.91 -11.48 19.17
N SER A 52 -0.71 -11.15 19.59
CA SER A 52 0.51 -11.31 18.79
C SER A 52 0.99 -12.77 18.76
N GLU A 53 0.43 -13.66 19.57
CA GLU A 53 0.84 -15.07 19.73
C GLU A 53 2.34 -15.26 20.00
N GLY A 54 2.96 -14.26 20.65
CA GLY A 54 4.40 -14.23 20.91
C GLY A 54 5.28 -13.86 19.72
N TYR A 55 4.71 -13.40 18.60
CA TYR A 55 5.47 -12.88 17.47
C TYR A 55 5.92 -11.44 17.68
N THR A 56 7.21 -11.19 17.44
CA THR A 56 7.82 -9.86 17.55
C THR A 56 8.61 -9.51 16.30
N LYS A 57 9.00 -8.24 16.18
CA LYS A 57 9.94 -7.76 15.14
C LYS A 57 11.21 -8.61 15.19
N CYS A 58 11.64 -9.10 14.03
CA CYS A 58 12.74 -10.05 13.90
C CYS A 58 13.66 -9.64 12.77
N ILE A 59 14.19 -8.43 12.88
CA ILE A 59 15.05 -7.83 11.85
C ILE A 59 16.43 -7.52 12.40
N GLU A 60 16.76 -8.02 13.59
CA GLU A 60 18.08 -7.89 14.19
C GLU A 60 19.15 -8.50 13.27
N ARG A 61 20.29 -7.80 13.20
CA ARG A 61 21.44 -8.22 12.40
C ARG A 61 22.20 -9.30 13.16
N PRO A 62 22.43 -10.50 12.58
CA PRO A 62 23.31 -11.48 13.20
C PRO A 62 24.74 -10.91 13.30
N LYS A 63 25.44 -11.13 14.43
CA LYS A 63 26.81 -10.64 14.67
C LYS A 63 27.81 -11.02 13.56
N ASN A 64 27.64 -12.16 12.90
CA ASN A 64 28.49 -12.61 11.79
C ASN A 64 28.10 -12.06 10.41
N ARG A 65 27.09 -11.16 10.33
CA ARG A 65 26.61 -10.57 9.07
C ARG A 65 26.91 -9.08 8.93
N TYR A 66 27.54 -8.49 9.93
CA TYR A 66 28.10 -7.14 9.86
C TYR A 66 29.08 -7.03 8.70
N ARG A 67 29.08 -5.89 8.03
CA ARG A 67 30.03 -5.57 6.98
C ARG A 67 31.40 -5.36 7.62
N THR A 68 32.38 -6.18 7.23
CA THR A 68 33.74 -6.14 7.77
C THR A 68 34.75 -5.45 6.84
N ASN A 69 34.38 -5.15 5.59
CA ASN A 69 35.24 -4.50 4.60
C ASN A 69 34.50 -3.34 3.89
N SER A 70 35.21 -2.26 3.60
CA SER A 70 34.75 -1.12 2.80
C SER A 70 34.84 -1.35 1.30
N THR A 71 35.60 -2.36 0.86
CA THR A 71 35.79 -2.66 -0.55
C THR A 71 34.57 -3.35 -1.14
N THR A 72 33.94 -2.72 -2.13
CA THR A 72 32.80 -3.26 -2.88
C THR A 72 33.18 -3.60 -4.33
N THR A 73 32.38 -4.45 -4.97
CA THR A 73 32.62 -4.91 -6.34
C THR A 73 32.39 -3.81 -7.39
N GLY A 74 31.52 -2.84 -7.07
CA GLY A 74 31.08 -1.77 -7.95
C GLY A 74 29.85 -1.07 -7.39
N TYR A 75 29.22 -0.23 -8.21
CA TYR A 75 28.10 0.63 -7.85
C TYR A 75 26.79 0.19 -8.51
N ILE A 76 25.70 0.28 -7.75
CA ILE A 76 24.34 0.09 -8.23
C ILE A 76 23.62 1.43 -8.19
N ILE A 77 23.04 1.83 -9.32
CA ILE A 77 22.05 2.90 -9.40
C ILE A 77 20.68 2.24 -9.53
N ALA A 78 19.73 2.65 -8.70
CA ALA A 78 18.38 2.13 -8.70
C ALA A 78 17.38 3.24 -9.06
N GLU A 79 16.61 3.03 -10.13
CA GLU A 79 15.51 3.91 -10.52
C GLU A 79 14.18 3.28 -10.08
N ALA A 80 13.58 3.84 -9.03
CA ALA A 80 12.36 3.36 -8.42
C ALA A 80 11.13 3.91 -9.14
N ASN A 81 10.28 3.02 -9.65
CA ASN A 81 9.08 3.37 -10.41
C ASN A 81 7.81 2.77 -9.81
N GLY A 82 6.67 3.23 -10.32
CA GLY A 82 5.35 2.89 -9.80
C GLY A 82 4.83 3.91 -8.80
N GLY A 83 3.75 3.58 -8.09
CA GLY A 83 3.28 4.41 -6.98
C GLY A 83 4.28 4.40 -5.80
N LEU A 84 4.19 5.36 -4.88
CA LEU A 84 5.14 5.50 -3.76
C LEU A 84 5.36 4.20 -2.95
N ASN A 85 4.29 3.45 -2.68
CA ASN A 85 4.41 2.14 -2.03
C ASN A 85 5.18 1.12 -2.89
N GLN A 86 5.00 1.12 -4.21
CA GLN A 86 5.76 0.26 -5.12
C GLN A 86 7.23 0.66 -5.18
N MET A 87 7.52 1.97 -5.15
CA MET A 87 8.88 2.50 -5.10
C MET A 87 9.60 2.10 -3.81
N ARG A 88 8.94 2.25 -2.64
CA ARG A 88 9.46 1.83 -1.32
C ARG A 88 9.93 0.36 -1.33
N LEU A 89 9.15 -0.50 -1.98
CA LEU A 89 9.47 -1.92 -2.13
C LEU A 89 10.64 -2.15 -3.09
N GLY A 90 10.71 -1.37 -4.17
CA GLY A 90 11.77 -1.49 -5.18
C GLY A 90 13.11 -1.13 -4.57
N ILE A 91 13.13 -0.05 -3.79
CA ILE A 91 14.29 0.38 -3.01
C ILE A 91 14.71 -0.71 -2.02
N SER A 92 13.75 -1.28 -1.28
CA SER A 92 14.03 -2.35 -0.32
C SER A 92 14.63 -3.61 -0.97
N ASP A 93 14.13 -3.97 -2.15
CA ASP A 93 14.72 -5.06 -2.96
C ASP A 93 16.13 -4.69 -3.44
N MET A 94 16.38 -3.45 -3.84
CA MET A 94 17.71 -3.00 -4.29
C MET A 94 18.75 -2.96 -3.16
N VAL A 95 18.35 -2.66 -1.92
CA VAL A 95 19.21 -2.84 -0.73
C VAL A 95 19.62 -4.30 -0.58
N ALA A 96 18.68 -5.24 -0.71
CA ALA A 96 18.98 -6.67 -0.65
C ALA A 96 19.88 -7.14 -1.82
N VAL A 97 19.64 -6.62 -3.02
CA VAL A 97 20.46 -6.91 -4.21
C VAL A 97 21.88 -6.37 -4.04
N ALA A 98 22.05 -5.15 -3.51
CA ALA A 98 23.37 -4.59 -3.22
C ALA A 98 24.16 -5.49 -2.25
N LYS A 99 23.50 -6.01 -1.20
CA LYS A 99 24.13 -6.97 -0.29
C LYS A 99 24.52 -8.28 -0.99
N LEU A 100 23.62 -8.85 -1.79
CA LEU A 100 23.88 -10.09 -2.54
C LEU A 100 25.04 -9.97 -3.52
N MET A 101 25.26 -8.77 -4.07
CA MET A 101 26.30 -8.49 -5.05
C MET A 101 27.59 -7.92 -4.46
N ASN A 102 27.63 -7.68 -3.13
CA ASN A 102 28.68 -6.92 -2.46
C ASN A 102 28.95 -5.58 -3.18
N ALA A 103 27.90 -4.81 -3.43
CA ALA A 103 27.92 -3.55 -4.17
C ALA A 103 27.66 -2.35 -3.27
N THR A 104 28.16 -1.19 -3.68
CA THR A 104 27.75 0.10 -3.11
C THR A 104 26.45 0.55 -3.78
N LEU A 105 25.46 0.93 -2.99
CA LEU A 105 24.21 1.50 -3.49
C LEU A 105 24.35 3.03 -3.59
N VAL A 106 24.10 3.60 -4.75
CA VAL A 106 23.88 5.05 -4.86
C VAL A 106 22.46 5.34 -4.40
N ILE A 107 22.23 6.45 -3.68
CA ILE A 107 20.89 6.86 -3.25
C ILE A 107 19.89 6.71 -4.42
N PRO A 108 18.80 5.94 -4.24
CA PRO A 108 17.86 5.67 -5.32
C PRO A 108 17.21 6.94 -5.86
N THR A 109 16.90 6.95 -7.14
CA THR A 109 16.09 8.01 -7.76
C THR A 109 14.64 7.56 -7.86
N LEU A 110 13.70 8.49 -7.76
CA LEU A 110 12.27 8.22 -7.94
C LEU A 110 11.88 8.58 -9.38
N ASP A 111 11.06 7.74 -10.01
CA ASP A 111 10.54 7.96 -11.35
C ASP A 111 9.23 8.75 -11.28
N HIS A 112 9.26 9.93 -11.90
CA HIS A 112 8.16 10.90 -11.94
C HIS A 112 7.35 10.84 -13.24
N LYS A 113 7.63 9.86 -14.11
CA LYS A 113 7.07 9.81 -15.47
C LYS A 113 6.07 8.69 -15.69
N SER A 114 6.16 7.59 -14.93
CA SER A 114 5.31 6.42 -15.18
C SER A 114 3.94 6.50 -14.50
N PHE A 115 3.91 6.73 -13.18
CA PHE A 115 2.68 6.62 -12.37
C PHE A 115 2.61 7.67 -11.26
N TRP A 116 3.76 7.99 -10.66
CA TRP A 116 3.90 9.05 -9.68
C TRP A 116 4.20 10.35 -10.43
N THR A 117 3.38 11.39 -10.24
CA THR A 117 3.55 12.69 -10.94
C THR A 117 3.98 13.81 -10.01
N ASP A 118 4.22 13.50 -8.74
CA ASP A 118 4.75 14.46 -7.78
C ASP A 118 6.26 14.61 -8.02
N PRO A 119 6.80 15.85 -8.02
CA PRO A 119 8.17 16.13 -8.43
C PRO A 119 9.23 15.84 -7.34
N SER A 120 8.81 15.42 -6.15
CA SER A 120 9.68 15.24 -4.99
C SER A 120 10.67 14.10 -5.20
N ASP A 121 11.95 14.35 -5.00
CA ASP A 121 13.00 13.33 -5.07
C ASP A 121 13.13 12.55 -3.76
N PHE A 122 14.03 11.56 -3.73
CA PHE A 122 14.23 10.68 -2.58
C PHE A 122 14.41 11.43 -1.26
N LYS A 123 15.21 12.52 -1.26
CA LYS A 123 15.50 13.33 -0.07
C LYS A 123 14.32 14.17 0.41
N ASP A 124 13.39 14.48 -0.49
CA ASP A 124 12.21 15.30 -0.21
C ASP A 124 11.11 14.44 0.43
N ILE A 125 11.19 13.11 0.29
CA ILE A 125 10.26 12.15 0.86
C ILE A 125 10.84 11.42 2.07
N PHE A 126 12.09 10.94 1.98
CA PHE A 126 12.72 10.09 2.98
C PHE A 126 13.89 10.78 3.67
N ASP A 127 14.08 10.46 4.95
CA ASP A 127 15.27 10.87 5.70
C ASP A 127 16.51 10.11 5.20
N VAL A 128 17.32 10.80 4.41
CA VAL A 128 18.53 10.24 3.78
C VAL A 128 19.56 9.81 4.81
N GLN A 129 19.72 10.59 5.88
CA GLN A 129 20.75 10.33 6.89
C GLN A 129 20.36 9.10 7.70
N HIS A 130 19.12 9.04 8.17
CA HIS A 130 18.57 7.87 8.86
C HIS A 130 18.62 6.61 7.97
N PHE A 131 18.35 6.75 6.67
CA PHE A 131 18.45 5.63 5.71
C PHE A 131 19.87 5.07 5.62
N LYS A 132 20.89 5.95 5.57
CA LYS A 132 22.31 5.56 5.52
C LYS A 132 22.76 4.92 6.82
N GLU A 133 22.49 5.56 7.96
CA GLU A 133 22.88 5.08 9.30
C GLU A 133 22.25 3.72 9.62
N THR A 134 20.95 3.55 9.34
CA THR A 134 20.25 2.28 9.61
C THR A 134 20.85 1.08 8.86
N LEU A 135 21.49 1.32 7.69
CA LEU A 135 21.96 0.30 6.77
C LEU A 135 23.49 0.23 6.64
N GLU A 136 24.25 1.07 7.34
CA GLU A 136 25.71 1.25 7.16
C GLU A 136 26.54 -0.03 7.39
N ASP A 137 26.05 -0.85 8.33
CA ASP A 137 26.60 -2.14 8.71
C ASP A 137 26.20 -3.27 7.76
N ASP A 138 25.24 -3.05 6.86
CA ASP A 138 24.81 -4.04 5.88
C ASP A 138 25.45 -3.79 4.52
N ILE A 139 25.33 -2.57 4.01
CA ILE A 139 25.78 -2.16 2.68
C ILE A 139 26.39 -0.76 2.72
N MET A 140 27.27 -0.48 1.77
CA MET A 140 27.75 0.88 1.54
C MET A 140 26.69 1.67 0.77
N ILE A 141 26.39 2.89 1.21
CA ILE A 141 25.46 3.80 0.55
C ILE A 141 26.13 5.16 0.33
N VAL A 142 26.07 5.69 -0.89
CA VAL A 142 26.68 6.97 -1.28
C VAL A 142 25.67 7.88 -1.94
N ASP A 143 25.83 9.19 -1.75
CA ASP A 143 24.90 10.19 -2.29
C ASP A 143 24.99 10.32 -3.81
N SER A 144 26.19 10.11 -4.38
CA SER A 144 26.41 10.09 -5.81
C SER A 144 27.59 9.19 -6.18
N LEU A 145 27.71 8.83 -7.46
CA LEU A 145 28.89 8.11 -7.96
C LEU A 145 30.17 8.93 -7.70
N PRO A 146 31.27 8.30 -7.27
CA PRO A 146 32.55 9.00 -7.16
C PRO A 146 33.01 9.54 -8.53
N PRO A 147 33.85 10.60 -8.56
CA PRO A 147 34.27 11.27 -9.79
C PRO A 147 34.77 10.31 -10.90
N ASP A 148 35.58 9.33 -10.52
CA ASP A 148 36.16 8.34 -11.45
C ASP A 148 35.11 7.49 -12.18
N PHE A 149 33.94 7.30 -11.56
CA PHE A 149 32.84 6.50 -12.09
C PHE A 149 31.76 7.35 -12.77
N LYS A 150 31.72 8.68 -12.58
CA LYS A 150 30.71 9.56 -13.18
C LYS A 150 30.75 9.58 -14.71
N ARG A 151 31.94 9.41 -15.31
CA ARG A 151 32.13 9.41 -16.78
C ARG A 151 31.88 8.04 -17.41
N LEU A 152 31.75 6.98 -16.62
CA LEU A 152 31.50 5.64 -17.14
C LEU A 152 30.05 5.51 -17.57
N LYS A 153 29.84 4.93 -18.76
CA LYS A 153 28.50 4.56 -19.22
C LYS A 153 28.02 3.36 -18.40
N PRO A 154 26.94 3.49 -17.61
CA PRO A 154 26.46 2.39 -16.76
C PRO A 154 25.90 1.26 -17.62
N TYR A 155 26.04 0.02 -17.15
CA TYR A 155 25.34 -1.12 -17.74
C TYR A 155 23.86 -1.05 -17.32
N ILE A 156 23.00 -0.73 -18.28
CA ILE A 156 21.56 -0.55 -18.04
C ILE A 156 20.84 -1.89 -18.15
N ARG A 157 20.01 -2.22 -17.15
CA ARG A 157 19.23 -3.46 -17.16
C ARG A 157 17.97 -3.33 -16.31
N ALA A 158 16.85 -3.84 -16.78
CA ALA A 158 15.70 -4.04 -15.89
C ALA A 158 15.97 -5.24 -14.95
N PRO A 159 15.64 -5.15 -13.65
CA PRO A 159 15.67 -6.30 -12.76
C PRO A 159 14.88 -7.48 -13.34
N LYS A 160 15.35 -8.70 -13.08
CA LYS A 160 14.64 -9.89 -13.53
C LYS A 160 13.49 -10.17 -12.57
N SER A 161 12.25 -10.13 -13.06
CA SER A 161 11.07 -10.37 -12.24
C SER A 161 11.13 -11.74 -11.56
N TRP A 162 10.86 -11.74 -10.26
CA TRP A 162 10.88 -12.91 -9.38
C TRP A 162 12.23 -13.63 -9.38
N ALA A 163 13.33 -12.90 -9.50
CA ALA A 163 14.67 -13.48 -9.46
C ALA A 163 15.03 -14.00 -8.06
N ARG A 164 15.64 -15.20 -8.04
CA ARG A 164 16.22 -15.80 -6.83
C ARG A 164 17.55 -15.11 -6.48
N ALA A 165 17.98 -15.24 -5.21
CA ALA A 165 19.26 -14.72 -4.76
C ALA A 165 20.47 -15.19 -5.58
N SER A 166 20.44 -16.43 -6.11
CA SER A 166 21.49 -16.98 -6.96
C SER A 166 21.69 -16.19 -8.27
N TYR A 167 20.63 -15.63 -8.83
CA TYR A 167 20.71 -14.82 -10.05
C TYR A 167 21.60 -13.59 -9.83
N TYR A 168 21.35 -12.83 -8.77
CA TYR A 168 22.12 -11.62 -8.48
C TYR A 168 23.56 -11.92 -8.09
N ARG A 169 23.80 -13.00 -7.33
CA ARG A 169 25.17 -13.48 -7.04
C ARG A 169 25.94 -13.81 -8.32
N ALA A 170 25.30 -14.45 -9.30
CA ALA A 170 25.92 -14.72 -10.59
C ALA A 170 26.13 -13.45 -11.43
N PHE A 171 25.22 -12.48 -11.30
CA PHE A 171 25.24 -11.19 -11.97
C PHE A 171 26.35 -10.26 -11.43
N THR A 172 26.91 -10.53 -10.26
CA THR A 172 28.12 -9.85 -9.74
C THR A 172 29.28 -9.89 -10.74
N ARG A 173 29.39 -10.91 -11.59
CA ARG A 173 30.39 -10.95 -12.67
C ARG A 173 30.22 -9.81 -13.66
N THR A 174 28.98 -9.47 -14.01
CA THR A 174 28.66 -8.32 -14.86
C THR A 174 29.00 -7.02 -14.15
N LEU A 175 28.63 -6.88 -12.88
CA LEU A 175 29.01 -5.71 -12.08
C LEU A 175 30.52 -5.52 -12.02
N LYS A 176 31.29 -6.59 -11.81
CA LYS A 176 32.76 -6.53 -11.75
C LYS A 176 33.39 -5.99 -13.04
N LYS A 177 32.80 -6.35 -14.20
CA LYS A 177 33.22 -5.89 -15.53
C LYS A 177 32.79 -4.45 -15.82
N ALA A 178 31.52 -4.13 -15.58
CA ALA A 178 30.95 -2.83 -15.90
C ALA A 178 31.28 -1.72 -14.88
N LYS A 179 31.62 -2.11 -13.64
CA LYS A 179 31.81 -1.25 -12.44
C LYS A 179 30.57 -0.49 -11.98
N VAL A 180 29.69 -0.08 -12.88
CA VAL A 180 28.43 0.59 -12.59
C VAL A 180 27.29 -0.12 -13.32
N VAL A 181 26.27 -0.52 -12.57
CA VAL A 181 25.03 -1.07 -13.12
C VAL A 181 23.88 -0.14 -12.76
N LYS A 182 23.06 0.23 -13.75
CA LYS A 182 21.81 0.96 -13.53
C LYS A 182 20.64 -0.01 -13.69
N PHE A 183 19.96 -0.30 -12.59
CA PHE A 183 18.70 -1.01 -12.62
C PHE A 183 17.55 -0.04 -12.91
N THR A 184 16.92 -0.20 -14.07
CA THR A 184 15.73 0.56 -14.46
C THR A 184 14.47 -0.20 -14.06
N HIS A 185 13.38 0.48 -13.75
CA HIS A 185 12.08 -0.17 -13.48
C HIS A 185 12.15 -1.23 -12.35
N THR A 186 12.40 -0.79 -11.12
CA THR A 186 12.48 -1.68 -9.94
C THR A 186 11.12 -2.23 -9.44
N ASP A 187 10.04 -1.99 -10.17
CA ASP A 187 8.78 -2.73 -10.04
C ASP A 187 8.95 -4.24 -10.34
N SER A 188 9.99 -4.61 -11.10
CA SER A 188 10.45 -5.98 -11.23
C SER A 188 11.12 -6.50 -9.95
N ARG A 189 10.36 -7.30 -9.19
CA ARG A 189 10.71 -7.75 -7.83
C ARG A 189 11.70 -8.89 -7.80
N ILE A 190 12.43 -9.02 -6.69
CA ILE A 190 13.04 -10.30 -6.32
C ILE A 190 11.97 -11.24 -5.74
N VAL A 191 12.25 -12.53 -5.61
CA VAL A 191 11.26 -13.49 -5.03
C VAL A 191 10.74 -13.03 -3.65
N ASN A 192 9.43 -13.18 -3.42
CA ASN A 192 8.81 -12.84 -2.14
C ASN A 192 9.21 -13.85 -1.06
N ASN A 193 9.09 -15.15 -1.37
CA ASN A 193 9.52 -16.23 -0.50
C ASN A 193 10.81 -16.90 -1.01
N GLY A 194 11.52 -17.60 -0.13
CA GLY A 194 12.73 -18.35 -0.48
C GLY A 194 14.03 -17.52 -0.55
N LEU A 195 14.01 -16.26 -0.09
CA LEU A 195 15.25 -15.53 0.19
C LEU A 195 15.94 -16.12 1.45
N PRO A 196 17.29 -16.10 1.50
CA PRO A 196 18.00 -16.46 2.73
C PRO A 196 17.50 -15.60 3.91
N PRO A 197 17.33 -16.15 5.12
CA PRO A 197 16.75 -15.41 6.25
C PRO A 197 17.42 -14.07 6.54
N SER A 198 18.75 -14.00 6.50
CA SER A 198 19.48 -12.73 6.72
C SER A 198 19.21 -11.68 5.66
N ILE A 199 18.97 -12.09 4.40
CA ILE A 199 18.64 -11.18 3.29
C ILE A 199 17.19 -10.70 3.41
N GLN A 200 16.27 -11.59 3.79
CA GLN A 200 14.89 -11.19 4.08
C GLN A 200 14.84 -10.19 5.24
N ARG A 201 15.57 -10.42 6.34
CA ARG A 201 15.65 -9.48 7.47
C ARG A 201 16.19 -8.11 7.06
N LEU A 202 17.24 -8.07 6.23
CA LEU A 202 17.75 -6.83 5.65
C LEU A 202 16.67 -6.11 4.82
N ARG A 203 15.94 -6.83 3.97
CA ARG A 203 14.83 -6.27 3.19
C ARG A 203 13.73 -5.70 4.10
N CYS A 204 13.42 -6.38 5.20
CA CYS A 204 12.46 -5.89 6.19
C CYS A 204 12.97 -4.63 6.89
N ARG A 205 14.25 -4.58 7.29
CA ARG A 205 14.88 -3.41 7.92
C ARG A 205 14.86 -2.21 6.98
N ALA A 206 15.24 -2.41 5.73
CA ALA A 206 15.14 -1.37 4.69
C ALA A 206 13.70 -0.83 4.57
N ASN A 207 12.73 -1.74 4.45
CA ASN A 207 11.33 -1.35 4.24
C ASN A 207 10.65 -0.74 5.46
N TYR A 208 10.91 -1.22 6.67
CA TYR A 208 10.14 -0.81 7.86
C TYR A 208 10.88 0.14 8.80
N GLU A 209 12.21 0.23 8.71
CA GLU A 209 13.00 1.10 9.57
C GLU A 209 13.77 2.15 8.77
N ALA A 210 14.54 1.76 7.76
CA ALA A 210 15.43 2.69 7.05
C ALA A 210 14.67 3.70 6.19
N LEU A 211 13.59 3.28 5.52
CA LEU A 211 12.75 4.17 4.71
C LEU A 211 11.77 4.95 5.59
N ARG A 212 12.30 5.78 6.47
CA ARG A 212 11.51 6.73 7.27
C ARG A 212 11.23 7.98 6.45
N TYR A 213 10.01 8.54 6.56
CA TYR A 213 9.74 9.82 5.92
C TYR A 213 10.59 10.92 6.56
N ASN A 214 10.82 12.00 5.82
CA ASN A 214 11.52 13.16 6.38
C ASN A 214 10.70 13.78 7.53
N GLN A 215 11.36 14.64 8.31
CA GLN A 215 10.77 15.23 9.51
C GLN A 215 9.48 16.01 9.21
N GLU A 216 9.46 16.80 8.13
CA GLU A 216 8.31 17.63 7.76
C GLU A 216 7.05 16.79 7.49
N ILE A 217 7.20 15.67 6.75
CA ILE A 217 6.09 14.75 6.45
C ILE A 217 5.62 14.03 7.73
N GLU A 218 6.54 13.60 8.60
CA GLU A 218 6.19 12.95 9.87
C GLU A 218 5.44 13.91 10.81
N GLU A 219 5.88 15.16 10.93
CA GLU A 219 5.24 16.20 11.75
C GLU A 219 3.84 16.54 11.26
N LEU A 220 3.67 16.70 9.94
CA LEU A 220 2.37 16.90 9.32
C LEU A 220 1.46 15.69 9.56
N GLY A 221 1.97 14.46 9.39
CA GLY A 221 1.25 13.22 9.65
C GLY A 221 0.78 13.11 11.10
N ASN A 222 1.64 13.44 12.05
CA ASN A 222 1.30 13.46 13.48
C ASN A 222 0.21 14.48 13.78
N THR A 223 0.33 15.69 13.24
CA THR A 223 -0.69 16.74 13.38
C THR A 223 -2.06 16.27 12.87
N LEU A 224 -2.10 15.58 11.72
CA LEU A 224 -3.33 15.02 11.17
C LEU A 224 -3.91 13.92 12.07
N VAL A 225 -3.07 13.02 12.57
CA VAL A 225 -3.49 11.94 13.48
C VAL A 225 -4.04 12.50 14.79
N ASP A 226 -3.41 13.53 15.35
CA ASP A 226 -3.85 14.16 16.60
C ASP A 226 -5.20 14.86 16.43
N ARG A 227 -5.40 15.55 15.29
CA ARG A 227 -6.70 16.13 14.93
C ARG A 227 -7.78 15.08 14.69
N LEU A 228 -7.43 13.96 14.05
CA LEU A 228 -8.36 12.85 13.86
C LEU A 228 -8.75 12.23 15.21
N ARG A 229 -7.80 12.06 16.12
CA ARG A 229 -8.08 11.57 17.47
C ARG A 229 -9.00 12.53 18.21
N ASN A 230 -8.66 13.83 18.32
CA ASN A 230 -9.45 14.89 18.97
C ASN A 230 -10.28 14.37 20.17
N GLY A 231 -9.58 13.93 21.22
CA GLY A 231 -10.14 13.36 22.45
C GLY A 231 -10.53 11.87 22.41
N SER A 232 -10.67 11.26 21.21
CA SER A 232 -10.87 9.82 21.06
C SER A 232 -9.54 9.09 20.92
N ASN A 233 -9.45 7.90 21.52
CA ASN A 233 -8.30 7.01 21.34
C ASN A 233 -8.33 6.23 20.01
N HIS A 234 -9.44 6.31 19.26
CA HIS A 234 -9.67 5.45 18.10
C HIS A 234 -10.27 6.19 16.89
N TYR A 235 -9.81 5.79 15.70
CA TYR A 235 -10.38 6.12 14.40
C TYR A 235 -10.17 4.94 13.44
N ILE A 236 -10.94 4.87 12.36
CA ILE A 236 -10.78 3.87 11.31
C ILE A 236 -9.96 4.45 10.18
N ALA A 237 -8.90 3.76 9.77
CA ALA A 237 -8.25 3.98 8.50
C ALA A 237 -8.85 3.03 7.46
N LEU A 238 -9.53 3.56 6.44
CA LEU A 238 -10.31 2.78 5.47
C LEU A 238 -9.69 2.84 4.08
N HIS A 239 -9.24 1.69 3.58
CA HIS A 239 -8.72 1.54 2.21
C HIS A 239 -9.81 1.04 1.27
N LEU A 240 -10.46 1.93 0.52
CA LEU A 240 -11.56 1.57 -0.37
C LEU A 240 -11.11 1.08 -1.75
N ARG A 241 -10.03 1.65 -2.30
CA ARG A 241 -9.59 1.45 -3.70
C ARG A 241 -10.78 1.58 -4.68
N TYR A 242 -11.70 2.51 -4.41
CA TYR A 242 -12.90 2.77 -5.21
C TYR A 242 -12.67 3.98 -6.13
N GLU A 243 -11.64 3.91 -6.97
CA GLU A 243 -11.28 4.94 -7.94
C GLU A 243 -11.53 4.46 -9.37
N LYS A 244 -11.66 5.41 -10.29
CA LYS A 244 -12.06 5.17 -11.69
C LYS A 244 -11.17 4.16 -12.41
N ASP A 245 -9.86 4.24 -12.23
CA ASP A 245 -8.92 3.30 -12.84
C ASP A 245 -9.08 1.88 -12.28
N MET A 246 -9.40 1.73 -10.98
CA MET A 246 -9.71 0.45 -10.36
C MET A 246 -10.97 -0.15 -10.95
N LEU A 247 -12.05 0.62 -10.92
CA LEU A 247 -13.35 0.17 -11.38
C LEU A 247 -13.27 -0.22 -12.86
N SER A 248 -12.58 0.58 -13.67
CA SER A 248 -12.27 0.28 -15.06
C SER A 248 -11.51 -1.05 -15.21
N PHE A 249 -10.39 -1.24 -14.49
CA PHE A 249 -9.58 -2.46 -14.55
C PHE A 249 -10.34 -3.71 -14.11
N THR A 250 -11.06 -3.65 -12.99
CA THR A 250 -11.85 -4.80 -12.49
C THR A 250 -13.14 -5.04 -13.27
N GLY A 251 -13.58 -4.08 -14.08
CA GLY A 251 -14.86 -4.14 -14.79
C GLY A 251 -16.07 -4.09 -13.87
N CYS A 252 -15.97 -3.41 -12.73
CA CYS A 252 -17.03 -3.30 -11.75
C CYS A 252 -17.85 -2.03 -11.98
N SER A 253 -19.14 -2.20 -12.27
CA SER A 253 -20.08 -1.11 -12.55
C SER A 253 -21.36 -1.15 -11.71
N HIS A 254 -21.37 -1.95 -10.63
CA HIS A 254 -22.50 -2.00 -9.71
C HIS A 254 -22.75 -0.63 -9.07
N ASN A 255 -24.02 -0.21 -9.01
CA ASN A 255 -24.47 1.12 -8.56
C ASN A 255 -23.91 2.32 -9.35
N LEU A 256 -23.39 2.09 -10.56
CA LEU A 256 -23.08 3.16 -11.51
C LEU A 256 -24.23 3.37 -12.49
N THR A 257 -24.33 4.57 -13.02
CA THR A 257 -25.17 4.87 -14.18
C THR A 257 -24.62 4.18 -15.44
N TYR A 258 -25.47 4.02 -16.46
CA TYR A 258 -25.03 3.48 -17.75
C TYR A 258 -23.87 4.29 -18.36
N GLN A 259 -23.92 5.62 -18.24
CA GLN A 259 -22.90 6.52 -18.78
C GLN A 259 -21.55 6.35 -18.08
N GLU A 260 -21.55 6.26 -16.74
CA GLU A 260 -20.34 5.98 -15.96
C GLU A 260 -19.77 4.60 -16.29
N ALA A 261 -20.63 3.58 -16.40
CA ALA A 261 -20.21 2.23 -16.76
C ALA A 261 -19.55 2.18 -18.16
N GLU A 262 -20.11 2.88 -19.14
CA GLU A 262 -19.54 2.99 -20.48
C GLU A 262 -18.21 3.74 -20.48
N GLU A 263 -18.09 4.83 -19.72
CA GLU A 263 -16.83 5.55 -19.59
C GLU A 263 -15.72 4.64 -19.02
N LEU A 264 -16.04 3.85 -17.99
CA LEU A 264 -15.10 2.86 -17.43
C LEU A 264 -14.74 1.78 -18.44
N ARG A 265 -15.69 1.33 -19.26
CA ARG A 265 -15.46 0.34 -20.32
C ARG A 265 -14.51 0.91 -21.37
N GLU A 266 -14.75 2.12 -21.87
CA GLU A 266 -13.86 2.79 -22.82
C GLU A 266 -12.44 2.94 -22.29
N MET A 267 -12.31 3.39 -21.04
CA MET A 267 -11.00 3.49 -20.37
C MET A 267 -10.28 2.14 -20.37
N ARG A 268 -10.98 1.05 -20.03
CA ARG A 268 -10.40 -0.31 -20.02
C ARG A 268 -9.92 -0.73 -21.40
N LEU A 269 -10.70 -0.45 -22.45
CA LEU A 269 -10.35 -0.78 -23.83
C LEU A 269 -9.13 -0.01 -24.32
N LYS A 270 -8.99 1.27 -23.93
CA LYS A 270 -7.87 2.14 -24.33
C LYS A 270 -6.52 1.70 -23.74
N VAL A 271 -6.49 1.05 -22.57
CA VAL A 271 -5.24 0.65 -21.89
C VAL A 271 -4.64 -0.63 -22.48
N GLN A 272 -3.70 -0.51 -23.42
CA GLN A 272 -3.17 -1.64 -24.20
C GLN A 272 -2.63 -2.84 -23.38
N HIS A 273 -2.01 -2.60 -22.23
CA HIS A 273 -1.34 -3.67 -21.45
C HIS A 273 -2.28 -4.48 -20.54
N TRP A 274 -3.56 -4.09 -20.40
CA TRP A 274 -4.54 -4.87 -19.65
C TRP A 274 -5.09 -6.00 -20.53
N LYS A 275 -4.85 -7.25 -20.11
CA LYS A 275 -5.15 -8.44 -20.91
C LYS A 275 -6.65 -8.76 -21.00
N GLU A 276 -7.37 -8.58 -19.89
CA GLU A 276 -8.79 -8.89 -19.81
C GLU A 276 -9.59 -7.62 -20.11
N LYS A 277 -10.42 -7.68 -21.16
CA LYS A 277 -11.17 -6.53 -21.69
C LYS A 277 -12.66 -6.67 -21.52
N GLU A 278 -13.18 -7.87 -21.73
CA GLU A 278 -14.58 -8.19 -21.53
C GLU A 278 -14.74 -8.86 -20.16
N ILE A 279 -15.48 -8.21 -19.26
CA ILE A 279 -15.64 -8.65 -17.88
C ILE A 279 -17.12 -8.53 -17.51
N ASN A 280 -17.70 -9.62 -17.02
CA ASN A 280 -19.04 -9.59 -16.44
C ASN A 280 -18.98 -8.95 -15.04
N SER A 281 -19.46 -7.71 -14.93
CA SER A 281 -19.43 -6.98 -13.65
C SER A 281 -20.20 -7.68 -12.53
N LYS A 282 -21.34 -8.31 -12.84
CA LYS A 282 -22.18 -8.94 -11.80
C LYS A 282 -21.49 -10.16 -11.23
N GLU A 283 -20.98 -11.02 -12.11
CA GLU A 283 -20.22 -12.20 -11.70
C GLU A 283 -18.95 -11.83 -10.93
N ARG A 284 -18.20 -10.82 -11.39
CA ARG A 284 -17.01 -10.32 -10.70
C ARG A 284 -17.33 -9.82 -9.28
N ARG A 285 -18.45 -9.10 -9.11
CA ARG A 285 -18.91 -8.63 -7.80
C ARG A 285 -19.24 -9.80 -6.88
N LEU A 286 -20.04 -10.75 -7.37
CA LEU A 286 -20.43 -11.95 -6.60
C LEU A 286 -19.21 -12.76 -6.14
N GLN A 287 -18.16 -12.84 -6.96
CA GLN A 287 -16.90 -13.51 -6.58
C GLN A 287 -16.03 -12.69 -5.59
N GLY A 288 -16.47 -11.51 -5.15
CA GLY A 288 -15.71 -10.61 -4.28
C GLY A 288 -14.52 -9.93 -4.99
N GLY A 289 -14.52 -9.90 -6.32
CA GLY A 289 -13.47 -9.31 -7.15
C GLY A 289 -13.52 -7.79 -7.24
N CYS A 290 -14.66 -7.18 -6.90
CA CYS A 290 -14.86 -5.74 -6.96
C CYS A 290 -14.38 -5.01 -5.70
N PRO A 291 -13.85 -3.78 -5.81
CA PRO A 291 -13.77 -2.87 -4.68
C PRO A 291 -15.16 -2.67 -4.05
N MET A 292 -15.21 -2.49 -2.73
CA MET A 292 -16.48 -2.21 -2.05
C MET A 292 -16.95 -0.80 -2.40
N THR A 293 -18.23 -0.67 -2.73
CA THR A 293 -18.88 0.64 -2.86
C THR A 293 -18.90 1.36 -1.50
N PRO A 294 -19.03 2.70 -1.47
CA PRO A 294 -19.23 3.43 -0.21
C PRO A 294 -20.40 2.92 0.63
N ARG A 295 -21.50 2.47 -0.01
CA ARG A 295 -22.65 1.87 0.68
C ARG A 295 -22.29 0.53 1.33
N GLU A 296 -21.66 -0.37 0.59
CA GLU A 296 -21.25 -1.68 1.11
C GLU A 296 -20.25 -1.52 2.27
N ALA A 297 -19.32 -0.58 2.18
CA ALA A 297 -18.40 -0.24 3.27
C ALA A 297 -19.13 0.29 4.50
N ALA A 298 -20.11 1.18 4.33
CA ALA A 298 -20.90 1.70 5.44
C ALA A 298 -21.75 0.61 6.12
N LEU A 299 -22.42 -0.25 5.34
CA LEU A 299 -23.19 -1.38 5.86
C LEU A 299 -22.31 -2.34 6.64
N PHE A 300 -21.14 -2.67 6.09
CA PHE A 300 -20.15 -3.52 6.75
C PHE A 300 -19.71 -2.95 8.09
N LEU A 301 -19.27 -1.68 8.14
CA LEU A 301 -18.81 -1.05 9.37
C LEU A 301 -19.91 -1.01 10.43
N LYS A 302 -21.14 -0.66 10.04
CA LYS A 302 -22.30 -0.64 10.94
C LYS A 302 -22.63 -2.04 11.46
N ALA A 303 -22.61 -3.07 10.61
CA ALA A 303 -22.83 -4.46 11.01
C ALA A 303 -21.74 -4.99 11.95
N MET A 304 -20.48 -4.61 11.73
CA MET A 304 -19.36 -4.93 12.64
C MET A 304 -19.50 -4.25 14.00
N GLY A 305 -20.43 -3.30 14.16
CA GLY A 305 -20.73 -2.62 15.42
C GLY A 305 -19.95 -1.32 15.63
N TYR A 306 -19.39 -0.73 14.58
CA TYR A 306 -18.78 0.60 14.71
C TYR A 306 -19.87 1.67 14.87
N PRO A 307 -19.79 2.51 15.93
CA PRO A 307 -20.74 3.60 16.13
C PRO A 307 -20.77 4.56 14.94
N SER A 308 -21.92 5.17 14.67
CA SER A 308 -22.05 6.19 13.62
C SER A 308 -21.16 7.43 13.83
N THR A 309 -20.72 7.66 15.07
CA THR A 309 -19.79 8.73 15.46
C THR A 309 -18.31 8.39 15.20
N THR A 310 -18.03 7.18 14.70
CA THR A 310 -16.66 6.74 14.41
C THR A 310 -16.04 7.59 13.31
N LYS A 311 -14.91 8.22 13.62
CA LYS A 311 -14.14 8.98 12.65
C LYS A 311 -13.45 8.04 11.66
N ILE A 312 -13.60 8.30 10.37
CA ILE A 312 -13.02 7.51 9.29
C ILE A 312 -12.03 8.40 8.52
N TYR A 313 -10.81 7.91 8.37
CA TYR A 313 -9.78 8.48 7.50
C TYR A 313 -9.58 7.55 6.30
N ILE A 314 -9.87 8.02 5.10
CA ILE A 314 -9.82 7.20 3.88
C ILE A 314 -8.38 7.15 3.36
N VAL A 315 -7.68 6.03 3.55
CA VAL A 315 -6.28 5.84 3.17
C VAL A 315 -5.92 4.37 2.92
N SER A 316 -4.78 4.13 2.25
CA SER A 316 -4.24 2.80 1.96
C SER A 316 -3.08 2.40 2.87
N VAL A 317 -3.30 1.67 3.97
CA VAL A 317 -2.20 1.12 4.80
C VAL A 317 -2.61 -0.14 5.60
N GLN A 318 -2.18 -1.34 5.18
CA GLN A 318 -2.39 -2.59 5.95
C GLN A 318 -1.10 -3.20 6.51
N GLY A 319 -0.01 -3.15 5.73
CA GLY A 319 1.25 -3.85 6.01
C GLY A 319 1.97 -3.41 7.27
N HIS A 320 2.23 -2.11 7.39
CA HIS A 320 2.91 -1.52 8.56
C HIS A 320 2.17 -1.77 9.87
N ARG A 321 0.83 -1.79 9.85
CA ARG A 321 0.01 -2.06 11.04
C ARG A 321 0.27 -3.45 11.63
N ARG A 322 0.54 -4.45 10.78
CA ARG A 322 0.91 -5.81 11.23
C ARG A 322 2.31 -5.83 11.82
N TYR A 323 3.24 -5.13 11.20
CA TYR A 323 4.63 -5.02 11.67
C TYR A 323 4.74 -4.31 13.03
N GLU A 324 3.87 -3.34 13.30
CA GLU A 324 3.78 -2.60 14.56
C GLU A 324 2.98 -3.33 15.65
N GLY A 325 3.22 -4.64 15.80
CA GLY A 325 2.61 -5.45 16.85
C GLY A 325 1.14 -5.78 16.57
N PHE A 326 0.83 -6.18 15.33
CA PHE A 326 -0.50 -6.63 14.93
C PHE A 326 -1.63 -5.69 15.36
N ARG A 327 -1.50 -4.39 15.07
CA ARG A 327 -2.61 -3.44 15.31
C ARG A 327 -3.87 -3.94 14.59
N LYS A 328 -5.05 -3.69 15.17
CA LYS A 328 -6.33 -4.15 14.60
C LYS A 328 -6.47 -3.74 13.13
N THR A 329 -6.79 -4.72 12.28
CA THR A 329 -7.07 -4.55 10.86
C THR A 329 -8.18 -5.51 10.48
N ILE A 330 -9.18 -5.08 9.72
CA ILE A 330 -10.21 -6.00 9.24
C ILE A 330 -10.00 -6.23 7.75
N ASN A 331 -9.98 -7.48 7.31
CA ASN A 331 -9.97 -7.82 5.88
C ASN A 331 -11.35 -8.35 5.50
N PRO A 332 -12.21 -7.56 4.84
CA PRO A 332 -13.56 -8.01 4.50
C PRO A 332 -13.55 -9.27 3.64
N ASP A 333 -14.43 -10.23 3.95
CA ASP A 333 -14.83 -11.29 3.05
C ASP A 333 -15.84 -10.72 2.05
N ARG A 334 -15.31 -10.14 0.97
CA ARG A 334 -16.13 -9.43 -0.03
C ARG A 334 -17.14 -10.33 -0.73
N HIS A 335 -16.79 -11.60 -0.95
CA HIS A 335 -17.71 -12.56 -1.55
C HIS A 335 -18.92 -12.75 -0.64
N LYS A 336 -18.68 -13.09 0.63
CA LYS A 336 -19.78 -13.34 1.55
C LYS A 336 -20.57 -12.09 1.89
N LEU A 337 -19.88 -10.95 2.01
CA LEU A 337 -20.52 -9.66 2.28
C LEU A 337 -21.48 -9.24 1.16
N VAL A 338 -21.09 -9.43 -0.11
CA VAL A 338 -21.97 -9.14 -1.25
C VAL A 338 -23.24 -9.98 -1.20
N GLU A 339 -23.12 -11.29 -0.95
CA GLU A 339 -24.27 -12.19 -0.81
C GLU A 339 -25.22 -11.75 0.30
N LEU A 340 -24.68 -11.38 1.47
CA LEU A 340 -25.46 -10.92 2.61
C LEU A 340 -26.15 -9.57 2.34
N ILE A 341 -25.49 -8.65 1.65
CA ILE A 341 -26.07 -7.35 1.29
C ILE A 341 -27.22 -7.55 0.30
N ASP A 342 -27.05 -8.42 -0.70
CA ASP A 342 -28.11 -8.70 -1.67
C ASP A 342 -29.34 -9.33 -0.98
N LYS A 343 -29.14 -10.29 -0.07
CA LYS A 343 -30.22 -10.86 0.77
C LYS A 343 -30.94 -9.82 1.63
N LEU A 344 -30.19 -8.87 2.21
CA LEU A 344 -30.75 -7.78 3.00
C LEU A 344 -31.59 -6.84 2.11
N ASP A 345 -31.09 -6.51 0.93
CA ASP A 345 -31.76 -5.62 -0.03
C ASP A 345 -33.03 -6.25 -0.63
N GLU A 346 -33.04 -7.57 -0.81
CA GLU A 346 -34.21 -8.35 -1.22
C GLU A 346 -35.24 -8.55 -0.10
N GLY A 347 -34.87 -8.24 1.16
CA GLY A 347 -35.72 -8.45 2.33
C GLY A 347 -35.80 -9.92 2.78
N THR A 348 -34.91 -10.77 2.29
CA THR A 348 -34.84 -12.20 2.66
C THR A 348 -34.32 -12.39 4.08
N ILE A 349 -33.44 -11.49 4.55
CA ILE A 349 -32.94 -11.45 5.92
C ILE A 349 -33.14 -10.06 6.51
N ASP A 350 -33.30 -9.97 7.82
CA ASP A 350 -33.39 -8.69 8.52
C ASP A 350 -32.02 -8.13 8.92
N TRP A 351 -32.00 -6.94 9.53
CA TRP A 351 -30.77 -6.30 9.99
C TRP A 351 -30.05 -7.10 11.08
N THR A 352 -30.80 -7.78 11.95
CA THR A 352 -30.26 -8.53 13.09
C THR A 352 -29.49 -9.74 12.58
N GLU A 353 -30.11 -10.49 11.66
CA GLU A 353 -29.50 -11.63 10.99
C GLU A 353 -28.29 -11.19 10.14
N PHE A 354 -28.43 -10.15 9.32
CA PHE A 354 -27.33 -9.59 8.53
C PHE A 354 -26.12 -9.22 9.42
N ALA A 355 -26.34 -8.49 10.50
CA ALA A 355 -25.26 -8.06 11.39
C ALA A 355 -24.59 -9.25 12.10
N SER A 356 -25.37 -10.27 12.48
CA SER A 356 -24.85 -11.52 13.06
C SER A 356 -23.95 -12.26 12.08
N GLU A 357 -24.44 -12.51 10.86
CA GLU A 357 -23.70 -13.22 9.81
C GLU A 357 -22.43 -12.49 9.41
N VAL A 358 -22.49 -11.15 9.27
CA VAL A 358 -21.30 -10.34 9.00
C VAL A 358 -20.25 -10.52 10.10
N LYS A 359 -20.63 -10.46 11.38
CA LYS A 359 -19.67 -10.65 12.49
C LYS A 359 -19.08 -12.06 12.48
N MET A 360 -19.92 -13.09 12.31
CA MET A 360 -19.51 -14.48 12.26
C MET A 360 -18.48 -14.72 11.14
N HIS A 361 -18.76 -14.25 9.92
CA HIS A 361 -17.85 -14.43 8.79
C HIS A 361 -16.53 -13.64 8.88
N HIS A 362 -16.42 -12.72 9.84
CA HIS A 362 -15.25 -11.85 10.02
C HIS A 362 -14.53 -12.04 11.35
N GLU A 363 -14.96 -12.97 12.21
CA GLU A 363 -14.36 -13.21 13.54
C GLU A 363 -12.84 -13.46 13.46
N ASN A 364 -12.40 -14.25 12.47
CA ASN A 364 -11.00 -14.62 12.25
C ASN A 364 -10.30 -13.71 11.20
N ARG A 365 -10.92 -12.57 10.87
CA ARG A 365 -10.43 -11.61 9.86
C ARG A 365 -10.10 -10.24 10.46
N ILE A 366 -9.97 -10.16 11.78
CA ILE A 366 -9.71 -8.95 12.59
C ILE A 366 -8.22 -8.62 12.80
N GLY A 367 -7.35 -9.29 12.05
CA GLY A 367 -5.90 -9.15 12.16
C GLY A 367 -5.30 -10.16 13.12
N GLY A 368 -3.97 -10.25 13.13
CA GLY A 368 -3.23 -11.27 13.88
C GLY A 368 -2.14 -11.94 13.04
N PRO A 369 -1.25 -12.71 13.66
CA PRO A 369 -0.23 -13.49 12.97
C PRO A 369 -0.86 -14.50 12.01
N ARG A 370 -0.43 -14.47 10.75
CA ARG A 370 -0.72 -15.57 9.81
C ARG A 370 0.41 -15.74 8.82
N GLN A 371 0.72 -16.99 8.47
CA GLN A 371 1.76 -17.27 7.50
C GLN A 371 1.38 -16.70 6.13
N ARG A 372 2.34 -16.09 5.43
CA ARG A 372 2.20 -15.77 4.01
C ARG A 372 1.95 -17.06 3.24
N LEU A 373 0.90 -17.07 2.43
CA LEU A 373 0.57 -18.21 1.59
C LEU A 373 1.56 -18.30 0.43
N SER A 374 2.03 -19.51 0.14
CA SER A 374 2.74 -19.79 -1.10
C SER A 374 1.76 -19.72 -2.27
N GLY A 375 2.15 -19.02 -3.33
CA GLY A 375 1.38 -18.96 -4.58
C GLY A 375 1.77 -20.12 -5.51
N ARG A 376 0.91 -20.40 -6.51
CA ARG A 376 1.24 -21.34 -7.61
C ARG A 376 2.52 -20.95 -8.37
N SER A 377 2.87 -19.67 -8.32
CA SER A 377 4.14 -19.12 -8.78
C SER A 377 4.51 -17.90 -7.92
N PRO A 378 5.77 -17.43 -7.96
CA PRO A 378 6.22 -16.25 -7.19
C PRO A 378 5.35 -15.00 -7.40
N ARG A 379 4.75 -14.86 -8.59
CA ARG A 379 3.85 -13.74 -8.92
C ARG A 379 2.54 -13.75 -8.12
N HIS A 380 2.11 -14.92 -7.68
CA HIS A 380 0.89 -15.11 -6.90
C HIS A 380 1.17 -15.21 -5.40
N GLU A 381 2.44 -15.08 -4.98
CA GLU A 381 2.78 -15.05 -3.57
C GLU A 381 2.33 -13.74 -2.94
N GLU A 382 1.80 -13.84 -1.72
CA GLU A 382 1.60 -12.66 -0.90
C GLU A 382 2.92 -11.95 -0.67
N TYR A 383 2.89 -10.62 -0.73
CA TYR A 383 4.08 -9.83 -0.52
C TYR A 383 4.43 -9.70 0.96
N PHE A 384 5.74 -9.67 1.27
CA PHE A 384 6.22 -9.50 2.64
C PHE A 384 5.77 -8.17 3.28
N TYR A 385 5.55 -7.13 2.49
CA TYR A 385 5.11 -5.84 3.02
C TYR A 385 3.65 -5.86 3.46
N ALA A 386 2.79 -6.59 2.73
CA ALA A 386 1.37 -6.74 3.06
C ALA A 386 1.20 -7.67 4.28
N ASN A 387 2.02 -8.71 4.37
CA ASN A 387 2.08 -9.61 5.51
C ASN A 387 3.54 -9.90 5.89
N PRO A 388 4.09 -9.28 6.95
CA PRO A 388 5.50 -9.40 7.35
C PRO A 388 5.93 -10.79 7.86
N LEU A 389 4.99 -11.69 8.14
CA LEU A 389 5.27 -13.06 8.60
C LEU A 389 5.28 -14.06 7.43
N PRO A 390 6.33 -14.88 7.22
CA PRO A 390 7.54 -15.01 8.04
C PRO A 390 8.67 -14.06 7.63
N GLY A 391 9.68 -13.92 8.49
CA GLY A 391 10.98 -13.35 8.13
C GLY A 391 11.19 -11.89 8.55
N CYS A 392 10.14 -11.07 8.60
CA CYS A 392 10.21 -9.77 9.29
C CYS A 392 9.72 -9.88 10.75
N LEU A 393 8.90 -10.89 11.03
CA LEU A 393 8.42 -11.25 12.36
C LEU A 393 8.84 -12.70 12.68
N CYS A 394 9.19 -12.96 13.94
CA CYS A 394 9.55 -14.28 14.46
C CYS A 394 8.89 -14.50 15.81
N LYS A 395 8.61 -15.76 16.15
CA LYS A 395 8.12 -16.13 17.48
C LYS A 395 9.28 -16.04 18.46
N ARG A 396 9.09 -15.38 19.59
CA ARG A 396 10.07 -15.40 20.69
C ARG A 396 10.14 -16.83 21.23
N ASN A 397 11.33 -17.41 21.30
CA ASN A 397 11.50 -18.68 22.00
C ASN A 397 11.46 -18.39 23.51
N THR A 398 10.72 -19.21 24.26
CA THR A 398 10.64 -19.16 25.73
C THR A 398 11.98 -19.32 26.44
N GLN A 399 13.05 -19.69 25.72
CA GLN A 399 14.41 -19.79 26.26
C GLN A 399 15.13 -18.43 26.39
N ASP A 400 14.66 -17.37 25.72
CA ASP A 400 15.24 -16.01 25.85
C ASP A 400 14.62 -15.23 27.04
N GLN A 401 13.82 -15.87 27.90
CA GLN A 401 13.27 -15.29 29.13
C GLN A 401 14.13 -15.57 30.38
N VAL A 402 15.21 -16.35 30.25
CA VAL A 402 16.13 -16.67 31.35
C VAL A 402 17.56 -16.41 30.88
N ALA A 403 17.91 -15.13 30.73
CA ALA A 403 19.30 -14.67 30.64
C ALA A 403 19.39 -13.23 31.14
#